data_AF-A0A1Y3TLG6-F1
#
_entry.id   AF-A0A1Y3TLG6-F1
#
_cell.length_a   1.000
_cell.length_b   1.000
_cell.length_c   1.000
_cell.angle_alpha   90.00
_cell.angle_beta   90.00
_cell.angle_gamma   90.00
#
_symmetry.space_group_name_H-M   'P 1'
#
loop_
_entity.id
_entity.type
_entity.pdbx_description
1 polymer ?
#
loop_
_entity_poly.entity_id
_entity_poly.type
_entity_poly.pdbx_seq_one_letter_code
_entity_poly.pdbx_strand_id
1 'polypeptide(L)'
;MKILVIYGSPHQKGSSYLLANEFIKGVQENHHEVTVFDVAHHHIAPCLGCDHCGMNGPCIQNDDMSQLRKNMLDHDMIVFVTPLYYFGISAQLKAAIDRIYKD
;
A
#
# COMPACT_ATOMS: atom_id res chain seq x y z
N MET A 1 -0.97 -18.42 -3.77
CA MET A 1 -0.47 -17.39 -2.85
C MET A 1 -1.51 -16.30 -2.72
N LYS A 2 -1.51 -15.60 -1.59
CA LYS A 2 -2.27 -14.36 -1.37
C LYS A 2 -1.37 -13.18 -1.71
N ILE A 3 -1.78 -12.37 -2.68
CA ILE A 3 -1.01 -11.22 -3.16
C ILE A 3 -1.77 -9.94 -2.83
N LEU A 4 -1.12 -9.03 -2.11
CA LEU A 4 -1.62 -7.69 -1.84
C LEU A 4 -1.06 -6.72 -2.86
N VAL A 5 -1.93 -6.10 -3.66
CA VAL A 5 -1.56 -5.03 -4.59
C VAL A 5 -1.93 -3.68 -4.00
N ILE A 6 -0.95 -2.81 -3.80
CA ILE A 6 -1.13 -1.49 -3.18
C ILE A 6 -1.08 -0.41 -4.27
N TYR A 7 -2.22 0.25 -4.54
CA TYR A 7 -2.34 1.30 -5.55
C TYR A 7 -2.00 2.67 -4.98
N GLY A 8 -0.81 3.18 -5.34
CA GLY A 8 -0.32 4.51 -5.02
C GLY A 8 -0.66 5.59 -6.05
N SER A 9 -1.32 5.26 -7.17
CA SER A 9 -1.66 6.24 -8.20
C SER A 9 -2.94 7.01 -7.88
N PRO A 10 -2.92 8.35 -7.81
CA PRO A 10 -4.15 9.15 -7.72
C PRO A 10 -5.03 9.07 -8.99
N HIS A 11 -4.49 8.59 -10.12
CA HIS A 11 -5.24 8.44 -11.36
C HIS A 11 -5.83 7.02 -11.49
N GLN A 12 -7.12 6.87 -11.19
CA GLN A 12 -7.85 5.59 -11.24
C GLN A 12 -8.02 4.98 -12.64
N LYS A 13 -7.66 5.71 -13.71
CA LYS A 13 -7.67 5.22 -15.10
C LYS A 13 -6.35 5.53 -15.83
N GLY A 14 -5.29 5.78 -15.07
CA GLY A 14 -3.97 6.09 -15.61
C GLY A 14 -3.16 4.84 -15.94
N SER A 15 -1.96 5.04 -16.51
CA SER A 15 -1.08 3.94 -16.94
C SER A 15 -0.73 2.98 -15.81
N SER A 16 -0.45 3.47 -14.59
CA SER A 16 -0.15 2.60 -13.44
C SER A 16 -1.32 1.68 -13.07
N TYR A 17 -2.56 2.17 -13.19
CA TYR A 17 -3.76 1.37 -12.95
C TYR A 17 -3.93 0.30 -14.03
N LEU A 18 -3.73 0.67 -15.31
CA LEU A 18 -3.79 -0.28 -16.42
C LEU A 18 -2.76 -1.40 -16.28
N LEU A 19 -1.49 -1.05 -16.03
CA LEU A 19 -0.42 -2.04 -15.86
C LEU A 19 -0.67 -2.97 -14.67
N ALA A 20 -1.20 -2.43 -13.58
CA ALA A 20 -1.50 -3.27 -12.42
C ALA A 20 -2.68 -4.21 -12.66
N ASN A 21 -3.70 -3.81 -13.42
CA ASN A 21 -4.78 -4.74 -13.77
C ASN A 21 -4.30 -5.87 -14.68
N GLU A 22 -3.36 -5.63 -15.60
CA GLU A 22 -2.76 -6.71 -16.39
C GLU A 22 -1.93 -7.66 -15.51
N PHE A 23 -1.20 -7.12 -14.52
CA PHE A 23 -0.53 -7.95 -13.51
C PHE A 23 -1.54 -8.81 -12.73
N ILE A 24 -2.62 -8.19 -12.21
CA ILE A 24 -3.68 -8.88 -11.46
C ILE A 24 -4.31 -9.99 -12.30
N LYS A 25 -4.59 -9.72 -13.57
CA LYS A 25 -5.12 -10.71 -14.50
C LYS A 25 -4.20 -11.91 -14.62
N GLY A 26 -2.90 -11.70 -14.84
CA GLY A 26 -1.92 -12.79 -14.89
C GLY A 26 -1.83 -13.58 -13.58
N VAL A 27 -1.93 -12.92 -12.43
CA VAL A 27 -1.97 -13.59 -11.11
C VAL A 27 -3.21 -14.48 -10.98
N GLN A 28 -4.38 -13.97 -11.36
CA GLN A 28 -5.64 -14.71 -11.29
C GLN A 28 -5.67 -15.90 -12.26
N GLU A 29 -5.13 -15.73 -13.48
CA GLU A 29 -4.97 -16.83 -14.46
C GLU A 29 -4.06 -17.96 -13.95
N ASN A 30 -3.16 -17.65 -13.01
CA ASN A 30 -2.30 -18.62 -12.34
C ASN A 30 -2.89 -19.12 -10.99
N HIS A 31 -4.19 -18.93 -10.75
CA HIS A 31 -4.91 -19.44 -9.58
C HIS A 31 -4.36 -18.93 -8.25
N HIS A 32 -3.95 -17.67 -8.21
CA HIS A 32 -3.56 -16.97 -6.99
C HIS A 32 -4.63 -15.95 -6.57
N GLU A 33 -4.70 -15.65 -5.28
CA GLU A 33 -5.65 -14.71 -4.71
C GLU A 33 -5.07 -13.30 -4.72
N VAL A 34 -5.89 -12.31 -5.06
CA VAL A 34 -5.49 -10.90 -5.10
C VAL A 34 -6.41 -10.07 -4.21
N THR A 35 -5.80 -9.31 -3.31
CA THR A 35 -6.45 -8.19 -2.62
C THR A 35 -5.85 -6.89 -3.15
N VAL A 36 -6.70 -5.91 -3.45
CA VAL A 36 -6.26 -4.57 -3.85
C VAL A 36 -6.51 -3.59 -2.70
N PHE A 37 -5.50 -2.80 -2.35
CA PHE A 37 -5.62 -1.70 -1.39
C PHE A 37 -5.22 -0.38 -2.05
N ASP A 38 -6.18 0.53 -2.21
CA ASP A 38 -5.96 1.82 -2.86
C ASP A 38 -5.48 2.88 -1.88
N VAL A 39 -4.16 2.89 -1.61
CA VAL A 39 -3.56 3.86 -0.70
C VAL A 39 -3.68 5.31 -1.19
N ALA A 40 -3.87 5.54 -2.50
CA ALA A 40 -4.03 6.88 -3.02
C ALA A 40 -5.38 7.53 -2.64
N HIS A 41 -6.39 6.71 -2.32
CA HIS A 41 -7.74 7.16 -1.98
C HIS A 41 -8.20 6.79 -0.56
N HIS A 42 -7.40 6.04 0.19
CA HIS A 42 -7.59 5.84 1.64
C HIS A 42 -7.04 7.03 2.43
N HIS A 43 -7.55 7.22 3.64
CA HIS A 43 -7.05 8.23 4.56
C HIS A 43 -5.82 7.69 5.29
N ILE A 44 -4.63 8.07 4.80
CA ILE A 44 -3.36 7.75 5.44
C ILE A 44 -2.56 9.03 5.62
N ALA A 45 -2.45 9.48 6.87
CA ALA A 45 -1.65 10.64 7.22
C ALA A 45 -0.14 10.29 7.16
N PRO A 46 0.74 11.26 6.84
CA PRO A 46 2.19 11.09 6.94
C PRO A 46 2.64 10.67 8.34
N CYS A 47 3.83 10.08 8.45
CA CYS A 47 4.43 9.78 9.75
C CYS A 47 4.68 11.06 10.55
N LEU A 48 4.34 11.06 11.85
CA LEU A 48 4.59 12.19 12.75
C LEU A 48 6.04 12.20 13.32
N GLY A 49 6.82 11.14 13.13
CA GLY A 49 8.15 11.01 13.72
C GLY A 49 8.14 11.01 15.26
N CYS A 50 7.06 10.52 15.87
CA CYS A 50 6.86 10.56 17.33
C CYS A 50 7.46 9.36 18.08
N ASP A 51 8.03 8.39 17.37
CA ASP A 51 8.64 7.15 17.88
C ASP A 51 7.76 6.27 18.79
N HIS A 52 6.45 6.53 18.88
CA HIS A 52 5.55 5.74 19.71
C HIS A 52 5.52 4.27 19.29
N CYS A 53 5.40 3.96 17.99
CA CYS A 53 5.47 2.58 17.46
C CYS A 53 6.82 1.89 17.67
N GLY A 54 7.89 2.64 17.91
CA GLY A 54 9.20 2.05 18.23
C GLY A 54 9.35 1.67 19.70
N MET A 55 8.66 2.37 20.61
CA MET A 55 8.95 2.35 22.04
C MET A 55 7.76 1.96 22.94
N ASN A 56 6.55 2.39 22.61
CA ASN A 56 5.41 2.47 23.54
C ASN A 56 4.13 1.76 23.03
N GLY A 57 4.24 0.90 22.01
CA GLY A 57 3.11 0.18 21.41
C GLY A 57 2.63 0.82 20.11
N PRO A 58 1.45 0.45 19.57
CA PRO A 58 1.07 0.73 18.18
C PRO A 58 1.05 2.23 17.85
N CYS A 59 1.10 2.55 16.56
CA CYS A 59 1.04 3.93 16.07
C CYS A 59 -0.18 4.70 16.63
N ILE A 60 0.03 5.91 17.15
CA ILE A 60 -1.02 6.77 17.73
C ILE A 60 -2.00 7.33 16.70
N GLN A 61 -1.65 7.28 15.42
CA GLN A 61 -2.50 7.77 14.35
C GLN A 61 -3.57 6.73 14.02
N ASN A 62 -4.84 7.09 14.24
CA ASN A 62 -6.01 6.25 13.97
C ASN A 62 -6.56 6.53 12.57
N ASP A 63 -6.06 5.78 11.59
CA ASP A 63 -6.46 5.89 10.20
C ASP A 63 -6.32 4.54 9.46
N ASP A 64 -6.47 4.55 8.14
CA ASP A 64 -6.58 3.35 7.32
C ASP A 64 -5.28 2.54 7.25
N MET A 65 -4.18 3.03 7.83
CA MET A 65 -2.95 2.24 7.99
C MET A 65 -3.17 0.96 8.81
N SER A 66 -4.12 0.95 9.74
CA SER A 66 -4.44 -0.25 10.51
C SER A 66 -4.94 -1.39 9.62
N GLN A 67 -5.82 -1.08 8.67
CA GLN A 67 -6.32 -2.02 7.68
C GLN A 67 -5.22 -2.44 6.70
N LEU A 68 -4.41 -1.49 6.23
CA LEU A 68 -3.28 -1.79 5.34
C LEU A 68 -2.29 -2.76 6.01
N ARG A 69 -1.92 -2.51 7.27
CA ARG A 69 -1.01 -3.39 8.02
C ARG A 69 -1.57 -4.80 8.17
N LYS A 70 -2.86 -4.93 8.51
CA LYS A 70 -3.50 -6.25 8.59
C LYS A 70 -3.42 -6.98 7.25
N ASN A 71 -3.75 -6.30 6.15
CA ASN A 71 -3.59 -6.88 4.83
C ASN A 71 -2.14 -7.28 4.58
N MET A 72 -1.14 -6.45 4.89
CA MET A 72 0.26 -6.79 4.67
C MET A 72 0.70 -8.07 5.40
N LEU A 73 0.19 -8.32 6.61
CA LEU A 73 0.49 -9.54 7.38
C LEU A 73 -0.27 -10.78 6.90
N ASP A 74 -1.47 -10.61 6.34
CA ASP A 74 -2.33 -11.70 5.88
C ASP A 74 -1.95 -12.22 4.47
N HIS A 75 -0.95 -11.63 3.80
CA HIS A 75 -0.57 -11.93 2.41
C HIS A 75 0.89 -12.40 2.28
N ASP A 76 1.14 -13.27 1.31
CA ASP A 76 2.45 -13.87 1.03
C ASP A 76 3.38 -12.96 0.20
N MET A 77 2.79 -12.02 -0.56
CA MET A 77 3.50 -11.12 -1.45
C MET A 77 2.82 -9.76 -1.49
N ILE A 78 3.63 -8.70 -1.54
CA ILE A 78 3.16 -7.32 -1.67
C ILE A 78 3.69 -6.72 -2.97
N VAL A 79 2.81 -6.07 -3.72
CA VAL A 79 3.12 -5.41 -4.98
C VAL A 79 2.77 -3.94 -4.86
N PHE A 80 3.79 -3.08 -4.92
CA PHE A 80 3.61 -1.64 -4.91
C PHE A 80 3.42 -1.11 -6.33
N VAL A 81 2.34 -0.36 -6.55
CA VAL A 81 2.01 0.23 -7.85
C VAL A 81 2.01 1.74 -7.69
N THR A 82 2.82 2.45 -8.47
CA THR A 82 2.92 3.92 -8.38
C THR A 82 3.30 4.53 -9.72
N PRO A 83 2.83 5.76 -10.02
CA PRO A 83 3.46 6.57 -11.05
C PRO A 83 4.84 7.04 -10.58
N LEU A 84 5.68 7.44 -11.54
CA LEU A 84 6.94 8.13 -11.26
C LEU A 84 6.69 9.63 -11.16
N TYR A 85 6.70 10.17 -9.95
CA TYR A 85 6.54 11.60 -9.68
C TYR A 85 7.85 12.17 -9.14
N TYR A 86 8.43 13.15 -9.83
CA TYR A 86 9.70 13.78 -9.47
C TYR A 86 10.82 12.78 -9.10
N PHE A 87 11.03 11.78 -9.96
CA PHE A 87 12.02 10.71 -9.77
C PHE A 87 11.77 9.79 -8.56
N GLY A 88 10.57 9.83 -7.98
CA GLY A 88 10.18 8.98 -6.86
C GLY A 88 8.79 8.37 -7.04
N ILE A 89 8.35 7.73 -5.97
CA ILE A 89 6.98 7.22 -5.83
C ILE A 89 6.01 8.36 -5.49
N SER A 90 4.70 8.09 -5.58
CA SER A 90 3.69 9.08 -5.18
C SER A 90 3.78 9.41 -3.67
N ALA A 91 3.38 10.63 -3.31
CA ALA A 91 3.36 11.06 -1.92
C ALA A 91 2.42 10.20 -1.06
N GLN A 92 1.29 9.75 -1.64
CA GLN A 92 0.31 8.89 -0.98
C GLN A 92 0.92 7.53 -0.62
N LEU A 93 1.62 6.91 -1.57
CA LEU A 93 2.32 5.64 -1.30
C LEU A 93 3.47 5.83 -0.31
N LYS A 94 4.23 6.93 -0.43
CA LYS A 94 5.30 7.25 0.50
C LYS A 94 4.80 7.43 1.93
N ALA A 95 3.66 8.09 2.12
CA ALA A 95 3.04 8.26 3.44
C ALA A 95 2.71 6.92 4.12
N ALA A 96 2.24 5.94 3.35
CA ALA A 96 2.04 4.59 3.85
C ALA A 96 3.36 3.87 4.14
N ILE A 97 4.33 3.91 3.21
CA ILE A 97 5.62 3.26 3.37
C ILE A 97 6.37 3.75 4.62
N ASP A 98 6.33 5.07 4.88
CA ASP A 98 6.96 5.68 6.05
C ASP A 98 6.35 5.24 7.39
N ARG A 99 5.18 4.57 7.34
CA ARG A 99 4.45 4.07 8.50
C ARG A 99 4.35 2.55 8.54
N ILE A 100 5.15 1.85 7.72
CA ILE A 100 5.35 0.38 7.81
C ILE A 100 6.32 0.03 8.97
N TYR A 101 6.94 1.02 9.60
CA TYR A 101 7.89 0.81 10.69
C TYR A 101 7.27 0.04 11.86
N LYS A 102 7.85 -1.15 12.10
CA LYS A 102 7.76 -2.06 13.25
C LYS A 102 6.37 -2.14 13.92
N ASP A 103 5.70 -3.26 13.65
CA ASP A 103 4.97 -4.06 14.64
C ASP A 103 5.31 -5.54 14.36
#